data_AF-A0ABD5DC73-F1
#
_entry.id   AF-A0ABD5DC73-F1
#
_cell.length_a   1.000
_cell.length_b   1.000
_cell.length_c   1.000
_cell.angle_alpha   90.00
_cell.angle_beta   90.00
_cell.angle_gamma   90.00
#
_symmetry.space_group_name_H-M   'P 1'
#
loop_
_entity.id
_entity.type
_entity.pdbx_description
1 polymer ?
#
loop_
_entity_poly.entity_id
_entity_poly.type
_entity_poly.pdbx_seq_one_letter_code
_entity_poly.pdbx_strand_id
1 'polypeptide(L)'
;MQYEGIRKTSNETIEHIEPGRCMPAFVKDPIDFWQAADTYERANAKAYMEYEIALPNEFTSEQRKTLIETFLDKHIVPQQYPHSYAIHNVKSRISGEDQPHCHLMFSLKADDGIERSAEQYFKRYNPQDPAKGGAKKIQLQDGHEDYSTFLIYIRKQWENHLNDALAQHCPTVTYTLDGQDITIKNQVSADSYEKYNEIHSTLYLPEPKLGVGQQNATAEYLAQIQKIREHNQQERELEERQKQLDQQHEYFYSAE
;
A
#
# COMPACT_ATOMS: atom_id res chain seq x y z
N MET A 1 -8.41 24.94 8.88
CA MET A 1 -9.01 23.58 8.69
C MET A 1 -8.95 22.85 10.01
N GLN A 2 -9.90 21.97 10.33
CA GLN A 2 -10.06 21.26 11.62
C GLN A 2 -8.85 20.42 12.10
N TYR A 3 -7.79 20.35 11.28
CA TYR A 3 -6.57 19.58 11.51
C TYR A 3 -5.31 20.46 11.67
N GLU A 4 -5.43 21.79 11.73
CA GLU A 4 -4.32 22.68 12.08
C GLU A 4 -3.92 22.48 13.56
N GLY A 5 -2.94 21.61 13.81
CA GLY A 5 -2.39 21.38 15.16
C GLY A 5 -2.07 19.92 15.50
N ILE A 6 -2.39 18.96 14.63
CA ILE A 6 -2.01 17.56 14.82
C ILE A 6 -0.52 17.40 14.51
N ARG A 7 0.29 17.07 15.55
CA ARG A 7 1.75 16.83 15.56
C ARG A 7 2.59 17.54 14.46
N LYS A 8 2.94 18.81 14.71
CA LYS A 8 4.02 19.54 13.99
C LYS A 8 5.44 19.15 14.43
N THR A 9 5.70 17.89 14.81
CA THR A 9 7.06 17.45 15.21
C THR A 9 7.79 16.68 14.11
N SER A 10 7.10 16.27 13.04
CA SER A 10 7.70 15.67 11.85
C SER A 10 7.82 16.73 10.75
N ASN A 11 8.89 16.69 9.95
CA ASN A 11 9.01 17.42 8.68
C ASN A 11 8.09 16.81 7.60
N GLU A 12 6.94 16.32 8.01
CA GLU A 12 5.99 15.56 7.21
C GLU A 12 4.92 16.52 6.71
N THR A 13 4.65 16.44 5.42
CA THR A 13 3.64 17.25 4.75
C THR A 13 2.44 16.37 4.44
N ILE A 14 1.24 16.84 4.76
CA ILE A 14 0.00 16.18 4.36
C ILE A 14 -0.34 16.69 2.97
N GLU A 15 -0.27 15.81 1.97
CA GLU A 15 -0.62 16.13 0.58
C GLU A 15 -2.13 16.09 0.36
N HIS A 16 -2.83 15.15 1.02
CA HIS A 16 -4.27 14.97 0.87
C HIS A 16 -4.89 14.30 2.09
N ILE A 17 -6.14 14.66 2.40
CA ILE A 17 -6.99 13.96 3.38
C ILE A 17 -8.34 13.74 2.72
N GLU A 18 -8.78 12.49 2.69
CA GLU A 18 -10.17 12.16 2.42
C GLU A 18 -10.86 11.94 3.76
N PRO A 19 -11.83 12.79 4.14
CA PRO A 19 -12.38 12.78 5.49
C PRO A 19 -13.08 11.45 5.75
N GLY A 20 -13.85 10.91 4.80
CA GLY A 20 -14.28 9.52 4.87
C GLY A 20 -15.49 9.15 4.02
N ARG A 21 -15.58 7.86 3.69
CA ARG A 21 -16.62 7.27 2.83
C ARG A 21 -17.20 6.01 3.48
N CYS A 22 -18.37 5.58 3.01
CA CYS A 22 -19.13 4.44 3.57
C CYS A 22 -19.41 4.59 5.08
N MET A 23 -19.61 5.82 5.54
CA MET A 23 -19.90 6.12 6.94
C MET A 23 -21.39 5.87 7.23
N PRO A 24 -21.74 5.25 8.37
CA PRO A 24 -23.13 5.01 8.75
C PRO A 24 -23.87 6.32 9.06
N ALA A 25 -25.20 6.30 8.94
CA ALA A 25 -26.06 7.50 9.00
C ALA A 25 -25.91 8.37 10.27
N PHE A 26 -25.42 7.82 11.39
CA PHE A 26 -25.20 8.60 12.63
C PHE A 26 -23.96 9.51 12.55
N VAL A 27 -23.08 9.30 11.57
CA VAL A 27 -21.81 10.01 11.41
C VAL A 27 -22.04 11.26 10.58
N LYS A 28 -21.72 12.43 11.14
CA LYS A 28 -21.77 13.71 10.42
C LYS A 28 -20.38 14.14 9.99
N ASP A 29 -19.42 13.99 10.90
CA ASP A 29 -18.00 14.12 10.64
C ASP A 29 -17.35 12.75 10.82
N PRO A 30 -16.49 12.28 9.91
CA PRO A 30 -15.75 11.03 10.06
C PRO A 30 -15.02 10.85 11.40
N ILE A 31 -14.60 11.94 12.05
CA ILE A 31 -14.03 11.85 13.40
C ILE A 31 -15.03 11.29 14.42
N ASP A 32 -16.34 11.54 14.24
CA ASP A 32 -17.40 11.01 15.09
C ASP A 32 -17.44 9.47 15.02
N PHE A 33 -17.19 8.89 13.84
CA PHE A 33 -17.11 7.44 13.68
C PHE A 33 -15.95 6.85 14.48
N TRP A 34 -14.75 7.44 14.32
CA TRP A 34 -13.55 6.95 14.99
C TRP A 34 -13.63 7.10 16.51
N GLN A 35 -14.17 8.23 17.00
CA GLN A 35 -14.45 8.42 18.43
C GLN A 35 -15.48 7.42 18.97
N ALA A 36 -16.54 7.14 18.18
CA ALA A 36 -17.54 6.15 18.55
C ALA A 36 -16.95 4.73 18.55
N ALA A 37 -16.06 4.40 17.62
CA ALA A 37 -15.34 3.13 17.61
C ALA A 37 -14.50 2.98 18.87
N ASP A 38 -13.70 3.98 19.24
CA ASP A 38 -12.90 3.98 20.47
C ASP A 38 -13.77 3.85 21.75
N THR A 39 -14.96 4.46 21.74
CA THR A 39 -15.86 4.49 22.91
C THR A 39 -16.65 3.19 23.07
N TYR A 40 -17.15 2.62 21.97
CA TYR A 40 -18.18 1.58 22.00
C TYR A 40 -17.73 0.21 21.48
N GLU A 41 -16.57 0.08 20.82
CA GLU A 41 -16.01 -1.25 20.60
C GLU A 41 -15.58 -1.89 21.91
N ARG A 42 -15.58 -3.22 21.94
CA ARG A 42 -15.05 -3.95 23.09
C ARG A 42 -13.54 -3.76 23.17
N ALA A 43 -12.98 -3.79 24.38
CA ALA A 43 -11.54 -3.61 24.62
C ALA A 43 -10.60 -4.50 23.76
N ASN A 44 -11.04 -5.72 23.40
CA ASN A 44 -10.27 -6.67 22.59
C ASN A 44 -10.75 -6.77 21.13
N ALA A 45 -11.52 -5.80 20.64
CA ALA A 45 -11.89 -5.72 19.22
C ALA A 45 -10.89 -4.89 18.43
N LYS A 46 -10.78 -5.23 17.15
CA LYS A 46 -10.11 -4.37 16.16
C LYS A 46 -11.07 -3.24 15.79
N ALA A 47 -10.81 -2.03 16.30
CA ALA A 47 -11.56 -0.81 15.94
C ALA A 47 -11.42 -0.49 14.44
N TYR A 48 -10.20 -0.62 13.92
CA TYR A 48 -9.87 -0.48 12.50
C TYR A 48 -8.79 -1.47 12.06
N MET A 49 -8.59 -1.52 10.74
CA MET A 49 -7.42 -2.06 10.06
C MET A 49 -6.75 -0.92 9.31
N GLU A 50 -5.43 -1.00 9.16
CA GLU A 50 -4.64 0.01 8.46
C GLU A 50 -3.82 -0.61 7.34
N TYR A 51 -3.86 0.03 6.16
CA TYR A 51 -2.87 -0.16 5.12
C TYR A 51 -1.96 1.05 5.07
N GLU A 52 -0.66 0.80 5.16
CA GLU A 52 0.39 1.78 4.89
C GLU A 52 0.97 1.45 3.51
N ILE A 53 0.80 2.36 2.57
CA ILE A 53 1.05 2.11 1.14
C ILE A 53 2.08 3.12 0.64
N ALA A 54 3.24 2.64 0.20
CA ALA A 54 4.22 3.48 -0.46
C ALA A 54 3.73 3.92 -1.85
N LEU A 55 4.00 5.17 -2.22
CA LEU A 55 3.59 5.77 -3.48
C LEU A 55 4.83 6.17 -4.29
N PRO A 56 4.75 6.20 -5.64
CA PRO A 56 5.87 6.56 -6.49
C PRO A 56 6.21 8.06 -6.37
N ASN A 57 7.51 8.36 -6.38
CA ASN A 57 8.05 9.71 -6.33
C ASN A 57 7.85 10.46 -7.65
N GLU A 58 7.75 9.72 -8.75
CA GLU A 58 7.56 10.22 -10.10
C GLU A 58 6.17 10.81 -10.33
N PHE A 59 5.21 10.49 -9.46
CA PHE A 59 3.84 10.98 -9.57
C PHE A 59 3.69 12.37 -8.97
N THR A 60 2.76 13.14 -9.51
CA THR A 60 2.21 14.33 -8.86
C THR A 60 1.28 13.93 -7.71
N SER A 61 0.99 14.86 -6.80
CA SER A 61 0.02 14.64 -5.70
C SER A 61 -1.34 14.14 -6.21
N GLU A 62 -1.86 14.75 -7.29
CA GLU A 62 -3.15 14.36 -7.88
C GLU A 62 -3.11 12.95 -8.51
N GLN A 63 -2.00 12.56 -9.13
CA GLN A 63 -1.84 11.19 -9.66
C GLN A 63 -1.77 10.17 -8.52
N ARG A 64 -1.07 10.48 -7.42
CA ARG A 64 -1.04 9.65 -6.22
C ARG A 64 -2.43 9.47 -5.60
N LYS A 65 -3.19 10.57 -5.49
CA LYS A 65 -4.58 10.54 -5.05
C LYS A 65 -5.44 9.64 -5.94
N THR A 66 -5.37 9.85 -7.26
CA THR A 66 -6.14 9.07 -8.24
C THR A 66 -5.84 7.58 -8.14
N LEU A 67 -4.57 7.20 -7.98
CA LEU A 67 -4.16 5.80 -7.80
C LEU A 67 -4.78 5.19 -6.53
N ILE A 68 -4.73 5.90 -5.40
CA ILE A 68 -5.33 5.44 -4.14
C ILE A 68 -6.85 5.30 -4.30
N GLU A 69 -7.55 6.30 -4.82
CA GLU A 69 -9.01 6.25 -4.99
C GLU A 69 -9.43 5.11 -5.93
N THR A 70 -8.69 4.89 -7.03
CA THR A 70 -8.94 3.78 -7.96
C THR A 70 -8.80 2.41 -7.27
N PHE A 71 -7.79 2.26 -6.40
CA PHE A 71 -7.62 1.05 -5.60
C PHE A 71 -8.76 0.86 -4.58
N LEU A 72 -9.14 1.93 -3.87
CA LEU A 72 -10.22 1.92 -2.88
C LEU A 72 -11.57 1.57 -3.48
N ASP A 73 -11.92 2.20 -4.60
CA ASP A 73 -13.19 1.98 -5.30
C ASP A 73 -13.36 0.53 -5.75
N LYS A 74 -12.26 -0.15 -6.07
CA LYS A 74 -12.28 -1.53 -6.52
C LYS A 74 -12.24 -2.56 -5.39
N HIS A 75 -11.56 -2.26 -4.28
CA HIS A 75 -11.22 -3.28 -3.27
C HIS A 75 -11.75 -3.02 -1.85
N ILE A 76 -12.10 -1.78 -1.51
CA ILE A 76 -12.54 -1.39 -0.16
C ILE A 76 -14.00 -0.96 -0.16
N VAL A 77 -14.36 -0.02 -1.04
CA VAL A 77 -15.72 0.53 -1.15
C VAL A 77 -16.80 -0.53 -1.41
N PRO A 78 -16.58 -1.59 -2.23
CA PRO A 78 -17.61 -2.60 -2.46
C PRO A 78 -18.04 -3.36 -1.20
N GLN A 79 -17.17 -3.42 -0.19
CA GLN A 79 -17.47 -4.05 1.09
C GLN A 79 -18.21 -3.12 2.07
N GLN A 80 -18.45 -1.86 1.69
CA GLN A 80 -19.05 -0.83 2.53
C GLN A 80 -18.31 -0.61 3.85
N TYR A 81 -16.99 -0.77 3.87
CA TYR A 81 -16.19 -0.48 5.06
C TYR A 81 -16.12 1.04 5.28
N PRO A 82 -16.56 1.57 6.45
CA PRO A 82 -16.29 2.95 6.81
C PRO A 82 -14.79 3.19 6.84
N HIS A 83 -14.31 4.19 6.10
CA HIS A 83 -12.87 4.42 5.93
C HIS A 83 -12.51 5.90 5.79
N SER A 84 -11.28 6.22 6.15
CA SER A 84 -10.62 7.51 5.98
C SER A 84 -9.19 7.25 5.51
N TYR A 85 -8.63 8.15 4.70
CA TYR A 85 -7.22 8.05 4.33
C TYR A 85 -6.53 9.41 4.27
N ALA A 86 -5.21 9.39 4.43
CA ALA A 86 -4.36 10.54 4.25
C ALA A 86 -3.12 10.16 3.45
N ILE A 87 -2.74 11.04 2.52
CA ILE A 87 -1.48 10.93 1.77
C ILE A 87 -0.50 11.89 2.42
N HIS A 88 0.60 11.33 2.90
CA HIS A 88 1.68 12.05 3.54
C HIS A 88 2.91 12.01 2.65
N ASN A 89 3.80 12.99 2.83
CA ASN A 89 5.11 13.00 2.22
C ASN A 89 6.14 13.50 3.22
N VAL A 90 7.19 12.71 3.41
CA VAL A 90 8.26 12.99 4.36
C VAL A 90 9.60 12.66 3.71
N LYS A 91 10.64 13.41 4.08
CA LYS A 91 12.00 13.11 3.65
C LYS A 91 12.53 11.89 4.40
N SER A 92 13.01 10.89 3.66
CA SER A 92 13.74 9.74 4.17
C SER A 92 14.89 10.21 5.06
N ARG A 93 14.96 9.64 6.27
CA ARG A 93 16.06 9.95 7.21
C ARG A 93 17.44 9.47 6.72
N ILE A 94 17.47 8.48 5.81
CA ILE A 94 18.72 7.91 5.31
C ILE A 94 19.13 8.57 3.99
N SER A 95 18.25 8.56 2.99
CA SER A 95 18.58 9.04 1.64
C SER A 95 18.25 10.53 1.43
N GLY A 96 17.39 11.13 2.26
CA GLY A 96 16.86 12.48 2.01
C GLY A 96 15.90 12.55 0.82
N GLU A 97 15.51 11.42 0.24
CA GLU A 97 14.51 11.35 -0.83
C GLU A 97 13.11 11.51 -0.25
N ASP A 98 12.16 11.93 -1.09
CA ASP A 98 10.76 11.92 -0.72
C ASP A 98 10.26 10.48 -0.52
N GLN A 99 9.34 10.33 0.43
CA GLN A 99 8.68 9.08 0.77
C GLN A 99 7.16 9.36 0.84
N PRO A 100 6.50 9.60 -0.30
CA PRO A 100 5.06 9.73 -0.30
C PRO A 100 4.43 8.39 0.04
N HIS A 101 3.50 8.39 0.99
CA HIS A 101 2.82 7.19 1.45
C HIS A 101 1.38 7.51 1.87
N CYS A 102 0.50 6.53 1.76
CA CYS A 102 -0.88 6.63 2.16
C CYS A 102 -1.12 5.80 3.43
N HIS A 103 -1.71 6.43 4.44
CA HIS A 103 -2.36 5.74 5.55
C HIS A 103 -3.84 5.59 5.23
N LEU A 104 -4.30 4.38 5.02
CA LEU A 104 -5.72 4.04 4.84
C LEU A 104 -6.22 3.30 6.08
N MET A 105 -7.14 3.91 6.80
CA MET A 105 -7.81 3.31 7.95
C MET A 105 -9.24 2.93 7.58
N PHE A 106 -9.65 1.70 7.89
CA PHE A 106 -11.01 1.25 7.64
C PHE A 106 -11.53 0.29 8.70
N SER A 107 -12.83 0.35 8.99
CA SER A 107 -13.49 -0.57 9.92
C SER A 107 -14.05 -1.78 9.21
N LEU A 108 -13.81 -2.96 9.79
CA LEU A 108 -14.38 -4.21 9.28
C LEU A 108 -15.88 -4.36 9.59
N LYS A 109 -16.46 -3.44 10.37
CA LYS A 109 -17.91 -3.33 10.54
C LYS A 109 -18.46 -2.58 9.33
N ALA A 110 -18.92 -3.33 8.34
CA ALA A 110 -19.48 -2.79 7.10
C ALA A 110 -20.82 -2.10 7.37
N ASP A 111 -21.06 -0.98 6.69
CA ASP A 111 -22.35 -0.32 6.69
C ASP A 111 -23.32 -1.13 5.81
N ASP A 112 -24.34 -1.68 6.44
CA ASP A 112 -25.40 -2.46 5.78
C ASP A 112 -26.65 -1.60 5.47
N GLY A 113 -26.57 -0.28 5.70
CA GLY A 113 -27.66 0.67 5.48
C GLY A 113 -28.75 0.64 6.55
N ILE A 114 -28.61 -0.19 7.59
CA ILE A 114 -29.54 -0.23 8.71
C ILE A 114 -29.19 0.88 9.69
N GLU A 115 -30.14 1.80 9.90
CA GLU A 115 -29.99 2.89 10.86
C GLU A 115 -29.78 2.36 12.29
N ARG A 116 -28.70 2.83 12.92
CA ARG A 116 -28.32 2.49 14.29
C ARG A 116 -27.78 3.72 14.99
N SER A 117 -27.96 3.79 16.31
CA SER A 117 -27.15 4.69 17.12
C SER A 117 -25.67 4.26 17.10
N ALA A 118 -24.76 5.19 17.41
CA ALA A 118 -23.34 4.89 17.55
C ALA A 118 -23.10 3.68 18.48
N GLU A 119 -23.68 3.70 19.69
CA GLU A 119 -23.57 2.59 20.64
C GLU A 119 -24.08 1.26 20.06
N GLN A 120 -25.22 1.27 19.36
CA GLN A 120 -25.77 0.06 18.78
C GLN A 120 -24.88 -0.47 17.64
N TYR A 121 -24.35 0.39 16.78
CA TYR A 121 -23.51 0.00 15.64
C TYR A 121 -22.34 -0.90 16.05
N PHE A 122 -21.70 -0.58 17.17
CA PHE A 122 -20.53 -1.33 17.67
C PHE A 122 -20.87 -2.56 18.52
N LYS A 123 -22.15 -2.81 18.83
CA LYS A 123 -22.58 -4.06 19.49
C LYS A 123 -22.32 -5.29 18.62
N ARG A 124 -22.47 -6.48 19.23
CA ARG A 124 -22.41 -7.75 18.50
C ARG A 124 -23.51 -7.80 17.44
N TYR A 125 -23.16 -8.33 16.28
CA TYR A 125 -24.12 -8.60 15.21
C TYR A 125 -25.13 -9.67 15.65
N ASN A 126 -26.40 -9.47 15.30
CA ASN A 126 -27.48 -10.43 15.53
C ASN A 126 -27.92 -11.02 14.19
N PRO A 127 -27.58 -12.29 13.87
CA PRO A 127 -27.94 -12.89 12.58
C PRO A 127 -29.44 -13.17 12.43
N GLN A 128 -30.20 -13.30 13.53
CA GLN A 128 -31.64 -13.56 13.48
C GLN A 128 -32.45 -12.28 13.23
N ASP A 129 -31.93 -11.14 13.69
CA ASP A 129 -32.55 -9.83 13.50
C ASP A 129 -31.45 -8.74 13.46
N PRO A 130 -30.88 -8.48 12.27
CA PRO A 130 -29.77 -7.53 12.10
C PRO A 130 -30.05 -6.11 12.62
N ALA A 131 -31.33 -5.69 12.65
CA ALA A 131 -31.75 -4.39 13.14
C ALA A 131 -31.73 -4.28 14.67
N LYS A 132 -31.66 -5.41 15.40
CA LYS A 132 -31.53 -5.47 16.87
C LYS A 132 -30.10 -5.73 17.35
N GLY A 133 -29.15 -5.87 16.43
CA GLY A 133 -27.71 -6.02 16.74
C GLY A 133 -26.90 -4.82 16.26
N GLY A 134 -25.58 -4.92 16.41
CA GLY A 134 -24.64 -4.02 15.74
C GLY A 134 -24.29 -4.46 14.33
N ALA A 135 -23.50 -3.65 13.62
CA ALA A 135 -23.08 -3.93 12.26
C ALA A 135 -22.26 -5.23 12.16
N LYS A 136 -22.45 -5.96 11.07
CA LYS A 136 -21.74 -7.22 10.79
C LYS A 136 -20.27 -6.92 10.52
N LYS A 137 -19.40 -7.71 11.14
CA LYS A 137 -17.97 -7.69 10.81
C LYS A 137 -17.73 -8.60 9.62
N ILE A 138 -17.26 -8.06 8.51
CA ILE A 138 -16.81 -8.83 7.34
C ILE A 138 -15.30 -8.98 7.47
N GLN A 139 -14.79 -10.20 7.38
CA GLN A 139 -13.35 -10.41 7.50
C GLN A 139 -12.70 -10.21 6.14
N LEU A 140 -11.46 -9.72 6.15
CA LEU A 140 -10.71 -9.47 4.92
C LEU A 140 -10.49 -10.74 4.09
N GLN A 141 -10.24 -11.86 4.77
CA GLN A 141 -10.04 -13.15 4.11
C GLN A 141 -11.32 -13.86 3.69
N ASP A 142 -12.51 -13.26 3.87
CA ASP A 142 -13.75 -13.87 3.40
C ASP A 142 -13.68 -14.04 1.87
N GLY A 143 -13.77 -15.29 1.39
CA GLY A 143 -13.57 -15.63 -0.03
C GLY A 143 -12.14 -16.10 -0.38
N HIS A 144 -11.24 -16.16 0.59
CA HIS A 144 -9.89 -16.72 0.48
C HIS A 144 -9.72 -17.90 1.44
N GLU A 145 -8.73 -18.76 1.17
CA GLU A 145 -8.41 -19.91 2.02
C GLU A 145 -8.01 -19.46 3.44
N ASP A 146 -7.13 -18.46 3.51
CA ASP A 146 -6.72 -17.84 4.76
C ASP A 146 -6.31 -16.36 4.55
N TYR A 147 -5.87 -15.74 5.65
CA TYR A 147 -5.42 -14.35 5.63
C TYR A 147 -4.13 -14.13 4.84
N SER A 148 -3.23 -15.11 4.78
CA SER A 148 -1.99 -15.03 4.01
C SER A 148 -2.29 -15.00 2.51
N THR A 149 -3.20 -15.87 2.05
CA THR A 149 -3.68 -15.89 0.67
C THR A 149 -4.37 -14.57 0.30
N PHE A 150 -5.18 -14.00 1.20
CA PHE A 150 -5.75 -12.66 1.01
C PHE A 150 -4.66 -11.58 0.88
N LEU A 151 -3.65 -11.60 1.76
CA LEU A 151 -2.57 -10.62 1.73
C LEU A 151 -1.77 -10.65 0.42
N ILE A 152 -1.47 -11.85 -0.09
CA ILE A 152 -0.81 -12.02 -1.39
C ILE A 152 -1.69 -11.47 -2.50
N TYR A 153 -2.98 -11.82 -2.49
CA TYR A 153 -3.95 -11.32 -3.46
C TYR A 153 -4.01 -9.79 -3.48
N ILE A 154 -4.25 -9.15 -2.34
CA ILE A 154 -4.45 -7.70 -2.30
C ILE A 154 -3.18 -6.91 -2.65
N ARG A 155 -2.00 -7.44 -2.30
CA ARG A 155 -0.71 -6.87 -2.74
C ARG A 155 -0.51 -7.00 -4.24
N LYS A 156 -0.88 -8.14 -4.83
CA LYS A 156 -0.85 -8.30 -6.30
C LYS A 156 -1.83 -7.36 -7.00
N GLN A 157 -2.99 -7.10 -6.39
CA GLN A 157 -3.92 -6.11 -6.92
C GLN A 157 -3.32 -4.69 -6.86
N TRP A 158 -2.66 -4.33 -5.77
CA TRP A 158 -1.95 -3.04 -5.68
C TRP A 158 -0.86 -2.92 -6.74
N GLU A 159 -0.05 -3.96 -6.94
CA GLU A 159 0.97 -4.01 -8.00
C GLU A 159 0.36 -3.74 -9.38
N ASN A 160 -0.74 -4.42 -9.72
CA ASN A 160 -1.41 -4.22 -11.01
C ASN A 160 -1.88 -2.78 -11.20
N HIS A 161 -2.55 -2.20 -10.19
CA HIS A 161 -3.03 -0.81 -10.25
C HIS A 161 -1.88 0.20 -10.38
N LEU A 162 -0.79 -0.01 -9.63
CA LEU A 162 0.39 0.84 -9.71
C LEU A 162 1.07 0.71 -11.08
N ASN A 163 1.22 -0.50 -11.61
CA ASN A 163 1.81 -0.73 -12.93
C ASN A 163 0.98 -0.13 -14.06
N ASP A 164 -0.36 -0.21 -13.99
CA ASP A 164 -1.25 0.45 -14.94
C ASP A 164 -1.07 1.98 -14.90
N ALA A 165 -0.99 2.57 -13.70
CA ALA A 165 -0.75 4.00 -13.53
C ALA A 165 0.67 4.43 -14.00
N LEU A 166 1.69 3.61 -13.73
CA LEU A 166 3.07 3.85 -14.19
C LEU A 166 3.12 3.86 -15.72
N ALA A 167 2.46 2.91 -16.38
CA ALA A 167 2.39 2.86 -17.84
C ALA A 167 1.69 4.09 -18.45
N GLN A 168 0.72 4.67 -17.73
CA GLN A 168 0.00 5.86 -18.17
C GLN A 168 0.77 7.16 -17.97
N HIS A 169 1.52 7.27 -16.87
CA HIS A 169 2.05 8.54 -16.39
C HIS A 169 3.57 8.66 -16.44
N CYS A 170 4.29 7.54 -16.42
CA CYS A 170 5.74 7.55 -16.49
C CYS A 170 6.22 7.30 -17.93
N PRO A 171 7.16 8.11 -18.44
CA PRO A 171 7.76 7.84 -19.74
C PRO A 171 8.48 6.50 -19.69
N THR A 172 8.30 5.71 -20.75
CA THR A 172 9.14 4.53 -21.00
C THR A 172 10.32 4.97 -21.85
N VAL A 173 11.52 4.49 -21.51
CA VAL A 173 12.71 4.77 -22.30
C VAL A 173 12.84 3.68 -23.35
N THR A 174 12.91 4.09 -24.62
CA THR A 174 13.18 3.18 -25.74
C THR A 174 14.59 3.43 -26.24
N TYR A 175 15.39 2.37 -26.28
CA TYR A 175 16.74 2.36 -26.83
C TYR A 175 16.72 1.66 -28.18
N THR A 176 17.34 2.26 -29.19
CA THR A 176 17.60 1.57 -30.46
C THR A 176 19.02 1.00 -30.40
N LEU A 177 19.14 -0.33 -30.34
CA LEU A 177 20.40 -1.06 -30.35
C LEU A 177 20.41 -2.00 -31.56
N ASP A 178 21.44 -1.88 -32.41
CA ASP A 178 21.61 -2.69 -33.62
C ASP A 178 20.39 -2.74 -34.56
N GLY A 179 19.60 -1.66 -34.58
CA GLY A 179 18.40 -1.53 -35.42
C GLY A 179 17.12 -2.10 -34.79
N GLN A 180 17.18 -2.57 -33.55
CA GLN A 180 16.02 -3.02 -32.77
C GLN A 180 15.68 -2.03 -31.65
N ASP A 181 14.39 -1.72 -31.51
CA ASP A 181 13.87 -0.88 -30.43
C ASP A 181 13.57 -1.73 -29.18
N ILE A 182 14.13 -1.31 -28.04
CA ILE A 182 13.95 -1.94 -26.73
C ILE A 182 13.33 -0.93 -25.78
N THR A 183 12.13 -1.23 -25.29
CA THR A 183 11.41 -0.38 -24.33
C THR A 183 11.57 -0.92 -22.90
N ILE A 184 12.22 -0.15 -22.03
CA ILE A 184 12.28 -0.45 -20.59
C ILE A 184 10.98 0.06 -19.94
N LYS A 185 10.22 -0.86 -19.37
CA LYS A 185 8.98 -0.55 -18.63
C LYS A 185 9.30 -0.22 -17.18
N ASN A 186 8.76 0.88 -16.67
CA ASN A 186 8.74 1.17 -15.24
C ASN A 186 7.63 0.33 -14.58
N GLN A 187 8.00 -0.68 -13.80
CA GLN A 187 7.06 -1.61 -13.17
C GLN A 187 7.57 -2.09 -11.81
N VAL A 188 6.64 -2.43 -10.93
CA VAL A 188 6.88 -3.03 -9.61
C VAL A 188 6.41 -4.49 -9.57
N SER A 189 6.86 -5.24 -8.56
CA SER A 189 6.38 -6.58 -8.24
C SER A 189 5.96 -6.69 -6.77
N ALA A 190 4.88 -7.42 -6.49
CA ALA A 190 4.44 -7.80 -5.15
C ALA A 190 5.08 -9.11 -4.65
N ASP A 191 5.94 -9.74 -5.45
CA ASP A 191 6.62 -10.97 -5.06
C ASP A 191 7.59 -10.75 -3.89
N SER A 192 7.88 -11.82 -3.14
CA SER A 192 8.95 -11.79 -2.16
C SER A 192 10.30 -11.68 -2.88
N TYR A 193 11.31 -11.14 -2.19
CA TYR A 193 12.69 -11.15 -2.68
C TYR A 193 13.14 -12.55 -3.10
N GLU A 194 12.81 -13.58 -2.31
CA GLU A 194 13.12 -14.98 -2.65
C GLU A 194 12.49 -15.42 -3.98
N LYS A 195 11.19 -15.17 -4.15
CA LYS A 195 10.48 -15.57 -5.37
C LYS A 195 10.93 -14.75 -6.58
N TYR A 196 11.16 -13.45 -6.41
CA TYR A 196 11.71 -12.59 -7.46
C TYR A 196 13.10 -13.08 -7.88
N ASN A 197 13.96 -13.37 -6.90
CA ASN A 197 15.30 -13.91 -7.13
C ASN A 197 15.28 -15.25 -7.86
N GLU A 198 14.36 -16.14 -7.50
CA GLU A 198 14.18 -17.43 -8.18
C GLU A 198 13.76 -17.24 -9.65
N ILE A 199 12.78 -16.38 -9.92
CA ILE A 199 12.25 -16.14 -11.27
C ILE A 199 13.27 -15.42 -12.17
N HIS A 200 13.98 -14.44 -11.62
CA HIS A 200 14.85 -13.55 -12.38
C HIS A 200 16.34 -13.90 -12.26
N SER A 201 16.68 -14.95 -11.50
CA SER A 201 18.07 -15.35 -11.22
C SER A 201 18.91 -14.21 -10.63
N THR A 202 18.32 -13.41 -9.74
CA THR A 202 18.97 -12.29 -9.03
C THR A 202 19.30 -12.64 -7.57
N LEU A 203 20.06 -11.80 -6.85
CA LEU A 203 20.39 -12.01 -5.44
C LEU A 203 20.01 -10.82 -4.55
N TYR A 204 18.85 -10.22 -4.77
CA TYR A 204 18.38 -9.10 -3.94
C TYR A 204 18.15 -9.51 -2.48
N LEU A 205 18.57 -8.63 -1.57
CA LEU A 205 18.44 -8.81 -0.12
C LEU A 205 17.35 -7.92 0.46
N PRO A 206 16.51 -8.43 1.37
CA PRO A 206 15.48 -7.61 2.01
C PRO A 206 16.09 -6.56 2.92
N GLU A 207 15.69 -5.30 2.75
CA GLU A 207 16.05 -4.23 3.69
C GLU A 207 15.29 -4.40 5.02
N PRO A 208 15.99 -4.40 6.16
CA PRO A 208 15.34 -4.54 7.44
C PRO A 208 14.64 -3.23 7.83
N LYS A 209 13.47 -3.33 8.46
CA LYS A 209 12.66 -2.16 8.83
C LYS A 209 13.29 -1.41 10.00
N LEU A 210 13.48 -0.09 9.83
CA LEU A 210 13.71 0.80 10.96
C LEU A 210 12.44 0.84 11.84
N GLY A 211 12.62 0.73 13.15
CA GLY A 211 11.50 0.89 14.08
C GLY A 211 11.06 2.35 14.16
N VAL A 212 9.92 2.59 14.81
CA VAL A 212 9.36 3.95 14.93
C VAL A 212 10.36 4.88 15.62
N GLY A 213 10.65 6.03 15.00
CA GLY A 213 11.59 7.03 15.52
C GLY A 213 13.06 6.64 15.33
N GLN A 214 13.79 6.45 16.42
CA GLN A 214 15.20 5.99 16.41
C GLN A 214 15.35 4.54 16.88
N GLN A 215 14.25 3.79 16.96
CA GLN A 215 14.31 2.38 17.35
C GLN A 215 15.19 1.62 16.35
N ASN A 216 16.18 0.91 16.90
CA ASN A 216 17.19 0.15 16.15
C ASN A 216 18.10 0.97 15.23
N ALA A 217 18.09 2.32 15.27
CA ALA A 217 18.95 3.16 14.44
C ALA A 217 20.39 3.31 14.99
N THR A 218 21.00 2.19 15.41
CA THR A 218 22.42 2.20 15.82
C THR A 218 23.31 2.41 14.60
N ALA A 219 24.53 2.94 14.80
CA ALA A 219 25.49 3.11 13.71
C ALA A 219 25.77 1.78 12.99
N GLU A 220 25.86 0.68 13.74
CA GLU A 220 26.03 -0.67 13.19
C GLU A 220 24.84 -1.11 12.33
N TYR A 221 23.62 -0.86 12.79
CA TYR A 221 22.41 -1.23 12.05
C TYR A 221 22.24 -0.39 10.77
N LEU A 222 22.51 0.91 10.84
CA LEU A 222 22.52 1.78 9.66
C LEU A 222 23.59 1.38 8.66
N ALA A 223 24.79 0.97 9.13
CA ALA A 223 25.83 0.44 8.27
C ALA A 223 25.43 -0.89 7.61
N GLN A 224 24.66 -1.74 8.28
CA GLN A 224 24.10 -2.96 7.69
C GLN A 224 23.08 -2.64 6.59
N ILE A 225 22.16 -1.70 6.83
CA ILE A 225 21.21 -1.23 5.81
C ILE A 225 21.95 -0.67 4.61
N GLN A 226 22.98 0.15 4.84
CA GLN A 226 23.78 0.74 3.77
C GLN A 226 24.47 -0.33 2.92
N LYS A 227 25.05 -1.37 3.53
CA LYS A 227 25.62 -2.52 2.81
C LYS A 227 24.59 -3.26 1.97
N ILE A 228 23.38 -3.47 2.49
CA ILE A 228 22.29 -4.12 1.74
C ILE A 228 21.88 -3.26 0.55
N ARG A 229 21.80 -1.94 0.70
CA ARG A 229 21.49 -1.01 -0.39
C ARG A 229 22.55 -1.00 -1.48
N GLU A 230 23.81 -0.97 -1.09
CA GLU A 230 24.96 -1.06 -2.02
C GLU A 230 24.95 -2.40 -2.78
N HIS A 231 24.72 -3.52 -2.08
CA HIS A 231 24.55 -4.83 -2.70
C HIS A 231 23.39 -4.84 -3.69
N ASN A 232 22.20 -4.40 -3.28
CA ASN A 232 21.01 -4.36 -4.14
C ASN A 232 21.20 -3.40 -5.33
N GLN A 233 21.99 -2.34 -5.19
CA GLN A 233 22.33 -1.48 -6.32
C GLN A 233 23.24 -2.19 -7.33
N GLN A 234 24.26 -2.91 -6.86
CA GLN A 234 25.12 -3.71 -7.72
C GLN A 234 24.35 -4.83 -8.44
N GLU A 235 23.43 -5.49 -7.74
CA GLU A 235 22.53 -6.48 -8.34
C GLU A 235 21.64 -5.87 -9.43
N ARG A 236 21.09 -4.66 -9.23
CA ARG A 236 20.36 -3.93 -10.29
C ARG A 236 21.23 -3.67 -11.52
N GLU A 237 22.44 -3.16 -11.31
CA GLU A 237 23.39 -2.88 -12.41
C GLU A 237 23.84 -4.16 -13.14
N LEU A 238 23.94 -5.29 -12.44
CA LEU A 238 24.20 -6.61 -13.02
C LEU A 238 23.00 -7.11 -13.83
N GLU A 239 21.79 -7.01 -13.29
CA GLU A 239 20.56 -7.40 -13.97
C GLU A 239 20.37 -6.59 -15.26
N GLU A 240 20.62 -5.27 -15.22
CA GLU A 240 20.59 -4.40 -16.40
C GLU A 240 21.64 -4.81 -17.46
N ARG A 241 22.87 -5.14 -17.03
CA ARG A 241 23.92 -5.63 -17.93
C ARG A 241 23.61 -7.00 -18.51
N GLN A 242 23.07 -7.94 -17.71
CA GLN A 242 22.69 -9.26 -18.19
C GLN A 242 21.57 -9.16 -19.23
N LYS A 243 20.57 -8.30 -18.99
CA LYS A 243 19.54 -7.98 -19.99
C LYS A 243 20.14 -7.44 -21.29
N GLN A 244 21.19 -6.62 -21.23
CA GLN A 244 21.91 -6.16 -22.43
C GLN A 244 22.69 -7.28 -23.14
N LEU A 245 23.32 -8.20 -22.40
CA LEU A 245 24.14 -9.28 -22.95
C LEU A 245 23.32 -10.43 -23.56
N ASP A 246 22.23 -10.82 -22.91
CA ASP A 246 21.30 -11.84 -23.42
C ASP A 246 20.64 -11.41 -24.74
N GLN A 247 20.60 -10.11 -25.00
CA GLN A 247 20.08 -9.54 -26.24
C GLN A 247 21.12 -9.52 -27.37
N GLN A 248 22.42 -9.53 -27.06
CA GLN A 248 23.49 -9.58 -28.07
C GLN A 248 23.74 -11.00 -28.62
N HIS A 249 23.31 -12.04 -27.92
CA HIS A 249 23.45 -13.43 -28.36
C HIS A 249 22.11 -13.95 -28.88
N GLU A 250 21.90 -13.92 -30.20
CA GLU A 250 20.87 -14.77 -30.82
C GLU A 250 21.21 -16.23 -30.50
N TYR A 251 20.27 -16.95 -29.87
CA TYR A 251 20.35 -18.40 -29.80
C TYR A 251 20.31 -18.94 -31.23
N PHE A 252 21.46 -19.36 -31.75
CA PHE A 252 21.54 -20.22 -32.91
C PHE A 252 20.80 -21.52 -32.55
N TYR A 253 19.53 -21.63 -32.95
CA TYR A 253 18.87 -22.92 -33.04
C TYR A 253 19.62 -23.73 -34.11
N SER A 254 20.36 -24.76 -33.68
CA SER A 254 20.82 -25.78 -34.61
C SER A 254 19.58 -26.47 -35.19
N ALA A 255 19.31 -26.22 -36.46
CA ALA A 255 18.38 -27.04 -37.22
C ALA A 255 18.98 -28.47 -37.30
N GLU A 256 18.27 -29.45 -36.75
CA GLU A 256 18.30 -30.83 -37.23
C GLU A 256 16.99 -31.12 -37.98
#